data_AF-A0A3P7QD58-F1
#
_entry.id   AF-A0A3P7QD58-F1
#
_cell.length_a   1.000
_cell.length_b   1.000
_cell.length_c   1.000
_cell.angle_alpha   90.00
_cell.angle_beta   90.00
_cell.angle_gamma   90.00
#
_symmetry.space_group_name_H-M   'P 1'
#
loop_
_entity.id
_entity.type
_entity.pdbx_description
1 polymer ?
#
loop_
_entity_poly.entity_id
_entity_poly.type
_entity_poly.pdbx_seq_one_letter_code
_entity_poly.pdbx_strand_id
1 'polypeptide(L)'
;MIKINFKKSNIDRLANANDQINQLNAENEEKRKLISRLEADIINFQIDNRGCVNTIEDEKLIGHDSSLSEILSEDINDNEKDENLKGNVLKIVISQRDRLKSRYDEIHNELTICKENNILLKHELEKTQEDNVNLYGKIKFLQSYNNKNNQVFQVKDSNVIDIEARYESDYERHLDPFRKFHIQEGKRKYAQLRPHDKAALSLVCKIIFYIFRFLAEYGKYTLDILINCSIVFAVTLVPSKSYKWKLNND
;
A
#
# COMPACT_ATOMS: atom_id res chain seq x y z
N MET A 1 44.75 45.51 54.04
CA MET A 1 43.42 45.03 54.45
C MET A 1 42.42 44.94 53.29
N ILE A 2 42.25 45.99 52.46
CA ILE A 2 41.24 46.05 51.38
C ILE A 2 41.37 44.92 50.33
N LYS A 3 42.59 44.58 49.87
CA LYS A 3 42.81 43.50 48.88
C LYS A 3 42.39 42.10 49.37
N ILE A 4 42.49 41.84 50.69
CA ILE A 4 42.13 40.54 51.27
C ILE A 4 40.61 40.37 51.29
N ASN A 5 39.86 41.42 51.65
CA ASN A 5 38.39 41.40 51.63
C ASN A 5 37.84 41.22 50.20
N PHE A 6 38.46 41.86 49.20
CA PHE A 6 38.06 41.68 47.80
C PHE A 6 38.29 40.24 47.32
N LYS A 7 39.43 39.63 47.66
CA LYS A 7 39.71 38.23 47.31
C LYS A 7 38.74 37.28 48.00
N LYS A 8 38.40 37.50 49.27
CA LYS A 8 37.39 36.71 49.99
C LYS A 8 36.01 36.82 49.36
N SER A 9 35.55 38.04 49.04
CA SER A 9 34.27 38.26 48.36
C SER A 9 34.19 37.57 46.99
N ASN A 10 35.28 37.56 46.21
CA ASN A 10 35.32 36.85 44.94
C ASN A 10 35.31 35.32 45.13
N ILE A 11 35.98 34.81 46.17
CA ILE A 11 35.93 33.38 46.52
C ILE A 11 34.49 32.98 46.90
N ASP A 12 33.81 33.78 47.72
CA ASP A 12 32.42 33.52 48.12
C ASP A 12 31.48 33.53 46.91
N ARG A 13 31.67 34.46 45.96
CA ARG A 13 30.91 34.48 44.69
C ARG A 13 31.17 33.26 43.83
N LEU A 14 32.42 32.82 43.72
CA LEU A 14 32.79 31.62 42.96
C LEU A 14 32.24 30.34 43.62
N ALA A 15 32.23 30.27 44.95
CA ALA A 15 31.63 29.18 45.70
C ALA A 15 30.12 29.10 45.43
N ASN A 16 29.39 30.22 45.58
CA ASN A 16 27.95 30.28 45.29
C ASN A 16 27.62 29.91 43.83
N ALA A 17 28.45 30.33 42.87
CA ALA A 17 28.27 29.98 41.46
C ALA A 17 28.48 28.48 41.21
N ASN A 18 29.48 27.87 41.86
CA ASN A 18 29.69 26.42 41.78
C ASN A 18 28.53 25.64 42.43
N ASP A 19 28.00 26.11 43.55
CA ASP A 19 26.83 25.50 44.19
C ASP A 19 25.59 25.57 43.29
N GLN A 20 25.37 26.71 42.62
CA GLN A 20 24.30 26.87 41.64
C GLN A 20 24.47 25.95 40.42
N ILE A 21 25.70 25.77 39.92
CA ILE A 21 25.99 24.82 38.83
C ILE A 21 25.68 23.39 39.27
N ASN A 22 26.06 23.01 40.49
CA ASN A 22 25.79 21.68 41.04
C ASN A 22 24.28 21.44 41.20
N GLN A 23 23.52 22.44 41.67
CA GLN A 23 22.07 22.36 41.77
C GLN A 23 21.41 22.22 40.40
N LEU A 24 21.82 23.02 39.41
CA LEU A 24 21.31 22.93 38.05
C LEU A 24 21.63 21.58 37.38
N ASN A 25 22.81 21.01 37.65
CA ASN A 25 23.17 19.69 37.17
C ASN A 25 22.30 18.59 37.79
N ALA A 26 21.96 18.69 39.08
CA ALA A 26 21.04 17.76 39.75
C ALA A 26 19.62 17.86 39.16
N GLU A 27 19.09 19.07 38.95
CA GLU A 27 17.79 19.26 38.29
C GLU A 27 17.76 18.71 36.86
N ASN A 28 18.86 18.87 36.11
CA ASN A 28 18.97 18.31 34.78
C ASN A 28 18.96 16.77 34.80
N GLU A 29 19.59 16.14 35.80
CA GLU A 29 19.53 14.69 35.96
C GLU A 29 18.11 14.20 36.27
N GLU A 30 17.36 14.91 37.12
CA GLU A 30 15.95 14.61 37.41
C GLU A 30 15.06 14.75 36.18
N LYS A 31 15.22 15.85 35.42
CA LYS A 31 14.49 16.07 34.17
C LYS A 31 14.78 14.96 33.16
N ARG A 32 16.03 14.52 33.03
CA ARG A 32 16.41 13.39 32.15
C ARG A 32 15.79 12.07 32.59
N LYS A 33 15.72 11.80 33.89
CA LYS A 33 15.02 10.61 34.45
C LYS A 33 13.52 10.65 34.19
N LEU A 34 12.90 11.83 34.27
CA LEU A 34 11.49 12.01 33.96
C LEU A 34 11.22 11.80 32.47
N ILE A 35 12.05 12.37 31.60
CA ILE A 35 11.95 12.17 30.15
C ILE A 35 12.07 10.69 29.81
N SER A 36 13.05 9.97 30.37
CA SER A 36 13.20 8.53 30.12
C SER A 36 12.00 7.71 30.60
N ARG A 37 11.35 8.10 31.71
CA ARG A 37 10.10 7.49 32.17
C ARG A 37 8.95 7.76 31.20
N LEU A 38 8.78 9.01 30.77
CA LEU A 38 7.74 9.38 29.80
C LEU A 38 7.96 8.69 28.45
N GLU A 39 9.20 8.54 27.99
CA GLU A 39 9.53 7.79 26.79
C GLU A 39 9.14 6.31 26.91
N ALA A 40 9.42 5.68 28.06
CA ALA A 40 9.00 4.30 28.34
C ALA A 40 7.46 4.18 28.39
N ASP A 41 6.77 5.10 29.05
CA ASP A 41 5.31 5.11 29.15
C ASP A 41 4.66 5.29 27.77
N ILE A 42 5.22 6.17 26.91
CA ILE A 42 4.75 6.35 25.53
C ILE A 42 4.93 5.05 24.72
N ILE A 43 6.06 4.37 24.86
CA ILE A 43 6.30 3.08 24.18
C ILE A 43 5.30 2.03 24.66
N ASN A 44 5.05 1.94 25.97
CA ASN A 44 4.07 1.01 26.54
C ASN A 44 2.66 1.31 26.04
N PHE A 45 2.21 2.57 26.07
CA PHE A 45 0.94 2.99 25.48
C PHE A 45 0.83 2.68 23.98
N GLN A 46 1.94 2.73 23.25
CA GLN A 46 1.96 2.35 21.83
C GLN A 46 1.86 0.84 21.60
N ILE A 47 2.40 0.02 22.51
CA ILE A 47 2.28 -1.43 22.46
C ILE A 47 0.85 -1.85 22.81
N ASP A 48 0.27 -1.29 23.87
CA ASP A 48 -1.11 -1.58 24.29
C ASP A 48 -2.13 -1.19 23.22
N ASN A 49 -1.92 -0.05 22.55
CA ASN A 49 -2.76 0.37 21.40
C ASN A 49 -2.48 -0.42 20.11
N ARG A 50 -1.37 -1.16 20.00
CA ARG A 50 -1.17 -2.12 18.89
C ARG A 50 -1.81 -3.48 19.18
N GLY A 51 -2.09 -3.79 20.45
CA GLY A 51 -2.78 -5.02 20.86
C GLY A 51 -4.24 -5.11 20.38
N CYS A 52 -4.88 -3.98 20.04
CA CYS A 52 -6.28 -3.95 19.62
C CYS A 52 -6.51 -3.82 18.10
N VAL A 53 -5.48 -3.98 17.26
CA VAL A 53 -5.63 -3.98 15.80
C VAL A 53 -4.99 -5.23 15.22
N ASN A 54 -5.49 -6.40 15.64
CA ASN A 54 -5.24 -7.70 15.00
C ASN A 54 -6.45 -8.63 15.21
N THR A 55 -7.65 -8.20 14.83
CA THR A 55 -8.72 -9.10 14.42
C THR A 55 -9.49 -8.40 13.30
N ILE A 56 -8.99 -8.62 12.09
CA ILE A 56 -9.76 -8.50 10.86
C ILE A 56 -10.87 -9.55 10.97
N GLU A 57 -12.11 -9.09 11.09
CA GLU A 57 -13.35 -9.69 10.56
C GLU A 57 -14.55 -9.00 11.25
N ASP A 58 -15.58 -8.73 10.46
CA ASP A 58 -16.89 -8.16 10.82
C ASP A 58 -17.03 -6.62 10.89
N GLU A 59 -17.33 -6.08 9.71
CA GLU A 59 -18.04 -4.82 9.47
C GLU A 59 -19.36 -4.76 10.25
N LYS A 60 -19.35 -4.42 11.54
CA LYS A 60 -20.51 -3.81 12.23
C LYS A 60 -20.12 -3.23 13.58
N LEU A 61 -19.46 -2.06 13.62
CA LEU A 61 -19.46 -1.14 14.78
C LEU A 61 -18.69 0.15 14.45
N ILE A 62 -19.34 1.07 13.73
CA ILE A 62 -18.96 2.49 13.67
C ILE A 62 -19.56 3.18 14.91
N GLY A 63 -19.19 2.74 16.11
CA GLY A 63 -19.88 3.12 17.34
C GLY A 63 -19.05 3.06 18.61
N HIS A 64 -17.76 3.40 18.53
CA HIS A 64 -16.95 3.66 19.72
C HIS A 64 -15.83 4.67 19.40
N ASP A 65 -16.22 5.85 18.95
CA ASP A 65 -15.47 7.11 19.07
C ASP A 65 -15.61 7.73 20.49
N SER A 66 -16.21 6.99 21.43
CA SER A 66 -16.59 7.40 22.79
C SER A 66 -15.46 8.00 23.63
N SER A 67 -14.18 7.74 23.37
CA SER A 67 -13.12 8.28 24.23
C SER A 67 -12.70 9.72 23.90
N LEU A 68 -13.05 10.27 22.73
CA LEU A 68 -12.64 11.62 22.34
C LEU A 68 -13.78 12.64 22.43
N SER A 69 -15.03 12.25 22.16
CA SER A 69 -16.18 13.13 22.34
C SER A 69 -16.51 13.38 23.81
N GLU A 70 -16.22 12.41 24.70
CA GLU A 70 -16.46 12.52 26.13
C GLU A 70 -15.48 13.51 26.82
N ILE A 71 -14.26 13.65 26.31
CA ILE A 71 -13.32 14.69 26.80
C ILE A 71 -13.75 16.10 26.36
N LEU A 72 -14.46 16.23 25.24
CA LEU A 72 -14.88 17.53 24.69
C LEU A 72 -16.21 18.03 25.27
N SER A 73 -17.00 17.16 25.89
CA SER A 73 -18.35 17.50 26.36
C SER A 73 -18.40 17.90 27.83
N GLU A 74 -17.38 17.57 28.63
CA GLU A 74 -17.33 17.95 30.04
C GLU A 74 -16.60 19.30 30.20
N ASP A 75 -17.30 20.24 30.84
CA ASP A 75 -16.82 21.52 31.36
C ASP A 75 -16.80 22.74 30.42
N ILE A 76 -18.03 23.17 30.08
CA ILE A 76 -18.38 24.59 29.91
C ILE A 76 -18.33 25.28 31.29
N ASN A 77 -17.15 25.68 31.76
CA ASN A 77 -16.92 26.86 32.62
C ASN A 77 -15.46 26.89 33.11
N ASP A 78 -14.70 27.90 32.68
CA ASP A 78 -13.63 28.61 33.42
C ASP A 78 -12.64 29.25 32.41
N ASN A 79 -12.92 30.51 32.07
CA ASN A 79 -12.33 31.28 30.96
C ASN A 79 -10.80 31.55 31.04
N GLU A 80 -10.08 31.08 32.05
CA GLU A 80 -8.63 31.36 32.22
C GLU A 80 -7.75 30.10 32.20
N LYS A 81 -8.29 28.94 32.60
CA LYS A 81 -7.64 27.62 32.40
C LYS A 81 -7.77 27.15 30.94
N ASP A 82 -8.78 27.66 30.26
CA ASP A 82 -9.14 27.34 28.88
C ASP A 82 -8.00 27.67 27.88
N GLU A 83 -7.28 28.79 28.02
CA GLU A 83 -6.18 29.14 27.09
C GLU A 83 -5.01 28.15 27.16
N ASN A 84 -4.67 27.66 28.36
CA ASN A 84 -3.58 26.68 28.51
C ASN A 84 -4.04 25.28 28.05
N LEU A 85 -5.29 24.90 28.34
CA LEU A 85 -5.89 23.66 27.84
C LEU A 85 -6.02 23.66 26.32
N LYS A 86 -6.57 24.72 25.71
CA LYS A 86 -6.60 24.95 24.26
C LYS A 86 -5.20 24.89 23.65
N GLY A 87 -4.22 25.53 24.29
CA GLY A 87 -2.81 25.46 23.87
C GLY A 87 -2.24 24.04 23.92
N ASN A 88 -2.57 23.27 24.95
CA ASN A 88 -2.12 21.88 25.09
C ASN A 88 -2.85 20.93 24.12
N VAL A 89 -4.16 21.10 23.92
CA VAL A 89 -4.94 20.37 22.92
C VAL A 89 -4.41 20.68 21.52
N LEU A 90 -4.12 21.95 21.20
CA LEU A 90 -3.54 22.33 19.92
C LEU A 90 -2.16 21.69 19.72
N LYS A 91 -1.30 21.64 20.75
CA LYS A 91 0.00 20.91 20.70
C LYS A 91 -0.21 19.41 20.46
N ILE A 92 -1.19 18.80 21.11
CA ILE A 92 -1.52 17.37 20.92
C ILE A 92 -2.00 17.14 19.48
N VAL A 93 -2.95 17.94 18.98
CA VAL A 93 -3.46 17.84 17.61
C VAL A 93 -2.35 18.07 16.58
N ILE A 94 -1.47 19.05 16.81
CA ILE A 94 -0.30 19.29 15.96
C ILE A 94 0.62 18.07 15.94
N SER A 95 0.97 17.51 17.10
CA SER A 95 1.85 16.33 17.17
C SER A 95 1.20 15.07 16.57
N GLN A 96 -0.11 14.87 16.74
CA GLN A 96 -0.86 13.82 16.07
C GLN A 96 -0.86 14.02 14.55
N ARG A 97 -1.09 15.25 14.08
CA ARG A 97 -1.03 15.61 12.66
C ARG A 97 0.34 15.36 12.08
N ASP A 98 1.41 15.71 12.79
CA ASP A 98 2.79 15.45 12.36
C ASP A 98 3.08 13.94 12.28
N ARG A 99 2.59 13.15 13.24
CA ARG A 99 2.70 11.68 13.21
C ARG A 99 1.93 11.06 12.05
N LEU A 100 0.71 11.52 11.80
CA LEU A 100 -0.09 11.05 10.67
C LEU A 100 0.55 11.44 9.34
N LYS A 101 1.11 12.66 9.24
CA LYS A 101 1.86 13.09 8.08
C LYS A 101 3.09 12.20 7.83
N SER A 102 3.87 11.91 8.87
CA SER A 102 5.02 11.02 8.76
C SER A 102 4.63 9.61 8.29
N ARG A 103 3.53 9.04 8.79
CA ARG A 103 3.02 7.73 8.34
C ARG A 103 2.48 7.78 6.93
N TYR A 104 1.80 8.87 6.55
CA TYR A 104 1.33 9.07 5.19
C TYR A 104 2.51 9.14 4.21
N ASP A 105 3.56 9.88 4.55
CA ASP A 105 4.76 10.00 3.73
C ASP A 105 5.49 8.64 3.61
N GLU A 106 5.59 7.88 4.70
CA GLU A 106 6.13 6.50 4.69
C GLU A 106 5.33 5.57 3.76
N ILE A 107 4.01 5.51 3.93
CA ILE A 107 3.12 4.69 3.08
C ILE A 107 3.18 5.16 1.62
N HIS A 108 3.23 6.46 1.39
CA HIS A 108 3.32 7.02 0.05
C HIS A 108 4.63 6.63 -0.65
N ASN A 109 5.74 6.63 0.09
CA ASN A 109 7.03 6.17 -0.42
C ASN A 109 7.01 4.66 -0.73
N GLU A 110 6.50 3.83 0.18
CA GLU A 110 6.36 2.38 -0.05
C GLU A 110 5.46 2.07 -1.27
N LEU A 111 4.36 2.82 -1.41
CA LEU A 111 3.46 2.69 -2.56
C LEU A 111 4.17 3.07 -3.86
N THR A 112 4.99 4.12 -3.84
CA THR A 112 5.78 4.56 -5.01
C THR A 112 6.82 3.52 -5.39
N ILE A 113 7.56 2.96 -4.42
CA ILE A 113 8.52 1.86 -4.63
C ILE A 113 7.82 0.62 -5.19
N CYS A 114 6.67 0.24 -4.61
CA CYS A 114 5.89 -0.90 -5.09
C CYS A 114 5.41 -0.71 -6.54
N LYS A 115 4.97 0.50 -6.91
CA LYS A 115 4.61 0.84 -8.29
C LYS A 115 5.80 0.75 -9.24
N GLU A 116 6.96 1.27 -8.85
CA GLU A 116 8.19 1.18 -9.64
C GLU A 116 8.60 -0.28 -9.87
N ASN A 117 8.64 -1.08 -8.80
CA ASN A 117 8.92 -2.51 -8.88
C ASN A 117 7.93 -3.24 -9.79
N ASN A 118 6.64 -2.89 -9.73
CA ASN A 118 5.62 -3.46 -10.60
C ASN A 118 5.87 -3.13 -12.08
N ILE A 119 6.34 -1.92 -12.39
CA ILE A 119 6.70 -1.50 -13.76
C ILE A 119 7.94 -2.25 -14.24
N LEU A 120 8.99 -2.34 -13.41
CA LEU A 120 10.21 -3.07 -13.73
C LEU A 120 9.93 -4.55 -13.99
N LEU A 121 9.14 -5.19 -13.13
CA LEU A 121 8.79 -6.60 -13.27
C LEU A 121 7.95 -6.86 -14.53
N LYS A 122 7.03 -5.94 -14.88
CA LYS A 122 6.28 -6.02 -16.14
C LYS A 122 7.19 -5.92 -17.35
N HIS A 123 8.16 -5.00 -17.33
CA HIS A 123 9.13 -4.87 -18.41
C HIS A 123 10.03 -6.11 -18.53
N GLU A 124 10.46 -6.69 -17.40
CA GLU A 124 11.22 -7.95 -17.40
C GLU A 124 10.41 -9.12 -17.95
N LEU A 125 9.12 -9.21 -17.61
CA LEU A 125 8.20 -10.22 -18.15
C LEU A 125 7.99 -10.03 -19.66
N GLU A 126 7.78 -8.79 -20.12
CA GLU A 126 7.64 -8.48 -21.55
C GLU A 126 8.92 -8.84 -22.33
N LYS A 127 10.08 -8.47 -21.79
CA LYS A 127 11.39 -8.83 -22.37
C LYS A 127 11.59 -10.34 -22.43
N THR A 128 11.29 -11.05 -21.34
CA THR A 128 11.40 -12.51 -21.28
C THR A 128 10.42 -13.18 -22.25
N GLN A 129 9.22 -12.63 -22.42
CA GLN A 129 8.25 -13.11 -23.41
C GLN A 129 8.76 -12.90 -24.84
N GLU A 130 9.34 -11.74 -25.15
CA GLU A 130 9.96 -11.47 -26.45
C GLU A 130 11.13 -12.43 -26.72
N ASP A 131 12.00 -12.64 -25.73
CA ASP A 131 13.11 -13.59 -25.82
C ASP A 131 12.60 -15.03 -26.03
N ASN A 132 11.53 -15.43 -25.34
CA ASN A 132 10.90 -16.74 -25.53
C ASN A 132 10.33 -16.93 -26.93
N VAL A 133 9.67 -15.92 -27.50
CA VAL A 133 9.17 -15.96 -28.89
C VAL A 133 10.34 -16.04 -29.89
N ASN A 134 11.42 -15.31 -29.63
CA ASN A 134 12.64 -15.37 -30.45
C ASN A 134 13.32 -16.74 -30.37
N LEU A 135 13.38 -17.35 -29.18
CA LEU A 135 13.91 -18.70 -28.98
C LEU A 135 13.03 -19.76 -29.65
N TYR A 136 11.70 -19.67 -29.53
CA TYR A 136 10.76 -20.51 -30.26
C TYR A 136 11.06 -20.45 -31.77
N GLY A 137 11.20 -19.25 -32.34
CA GLY A 137 11.54 -19.08 -33.75
C GLY A 137 12.87 -19.75 -34.13
N LYS A 138 13.90 -19.63 -33.29
CA LYS A 138 15.20 -20.31 -33.50
C LYS A 138 15.08 -21.82 -33.41
N ILE A 139 14.36 -22.35 -32.43
CA ILE A 139 14.13 -23.80 -32.26
C ILE A 139 13.35 -24.34 -33.45
N LYS A 140 12.26 -23.68 -33.86
CA LYS A 140 11.47 -24.06 -35.04
C LYS A 140 12.30 -24.04 -36.31
N PHE A 141 13.13 -23.00 -36.49
CA PHE A 141 14.08 -22.93 -37.60
C PHE A 141 15.02 -24.14 -37.57
N LEU A 142 15.72 -24.41 -36.45
CA LEU A 142 16.63 -25.55 -36.33
C LEU A 142 15.94 -26.91 -36.52
N GLN A 143 14.74 -27.09 -35.98
CA GLN A 143 13.91 -28.29 -36.19
C GLN A 143 13.57 -28.46 -37.67
N SER A 144 13.26 -27.37 -38.39
CA SER A 144 12.99 -27.42 -39.83
C SER A 144 14.19 -27.91 -40.65
N TYR A 145 15.43 -27.62 -40.24
CA TYR A 145 16.65 -28.16 -40.87
C TYR A 145 16.90 -29.63 -40.49
N ASN A 146 16.69 -29.98 -39.21
CA ASN A 146 17.01 -31.31 -38.69
C ASN A 146 15.94 -32.39 -39.03
N ASN A 147 14.72 -31.98 -39.41
CA ASN A 147 13.64 -32.90 -39.79
C ASN A 147 13.98 -33.81 -40.99
N LYS A 148 15.05 -33.55 -41.74
CA LYS A 148 15.54 -34.49 -42.76
C LYS A 148 16.14 -35.76 -42.16
N ASN A 149 16.69 -35.70 -40.95
CA ASN A 149 17.57 -36.76 -40.45
C ASN A 149 17.14 -37.44 -39.16
N ASN A 150 16.21 -36.92 -38.35
CA ASN A 150 15.73 -37.64 -37.17
C ASN A 150 14.33 -37.19 -36.73
N GLN A 151 13.49 -38.16 -36.37
CA GLN A 151 12.21 -37.96 -35.69
C GLN A 151 12.46 -37.20 -34.39
N VAL A 152 12.25 -35.88 -34.38
CA VAL A 152 12.38 -35.06 -33.18
C VAL A 152 11.43 -35.64 -32.13
N PHE A 153 11.96 -35.97 -30.95
CA PHE A 153 11.22 -36.48 -29.81
C PHE A 153 10.11 -35.49 -29.45
N GLN A 154 8.90 -35.74 -29.95
CA GLN A 154 7.73 -34.96 -29.59
C GLN A 154 7.38 -35.33 -28.14
N VAL A 155 7.69 -34.43 -27.22
CA VAL A 155 7.21 -34.53 -25.84
C VAL A 155 5.69 -34.35 -25.89
N LYS A 156 4.94 -35.43 -25.62
CA LYS A 156 3.47 -35.45 -25.64
C LYS A 156 2.87 -35.08 -24.28
N ASP A 157 3.43 -34.08 -23.63
CA ASP A 157 2.85 -33.54 -22.40
C ASP A 157 1.82 -32.46 -22.77
N SER A 158 0.59 -32.60 -22.29
CA SER A 158 -0.51 -31.67 -22.61
C SER A 158 -0.18 -30.22 -22.30
N ASN A 159 0.51 -29.97 -21.19
CA ASN A 159 0.91 -28.63 -20.77
C ASN A 159 1.95 -28.04 -21.72
N VAL A 160 2.88 -28.86 -22.21
CA VAL A 160 3.91 -28.43 -23.17
C VAL A 160 3.27 -28.10 -24.52
N ILE A 161 2.27 -28.89 -24.95
CA ILE A 161 1.52 -28.64 -26.19
C ILE A 161 0.78 -27.29 -26.14
N ASP A 162 0.11 -26.98 -25.03
CA ASP A 162 -0.61 -25.70 -24.86
C ASP A 162 0.36 -24.51 -24.83
N ILE A 163 1.48 -24.65 -24.12
CA ILE A 163 2.54 -23.63 -24.08
C ILE A 163 3.14 -23.40 -25.47
N GLU A 164 3.43 -24.47 -26.22
CA GLU A 164 3.99 -24.41 -27.58
C GLU A 164 3.00 -23.74 -28.55
N ALA A 165 1.71 -24.08 -28.47
CA ALA A 165 0.67 -23.44 -29.29
C ALA A 165 0.53 -21.94 -29.00
N ARG A 166 0.70 -21.53 -27.74
CA ARG A 166 0.71 -20.11 -27.36
C ARG A 166 1.88 -19.37 -28.02
N TYR A 167 3.09 -19.92 -27.91
CA TYR A 167 4.28 -19.30 -28.49
C TYR A 167 4.30 -19.37 -30.03
N GLU A 168 3.72 -20.40 -30.62
CA GLU A 168 3.50 -20.49 -32.07
C GLU A 168 2.61 -19.34 -32.55
N SER A 169 1.47 -19.09 -31.89
CA SER A 169 0.59 -17.98 -32.24
C SER A 169 1.29 -16.62 -32.07
N ASP A 170 2.04 -16.43 -30.99
CA ASP A 170 2.80 -15.20 -30.77
C ASP A 170 3.89 -15.00 -31.84
N TYR A 171 4.60 -16.06 -32.21
CA TYR A 171 5.63 -16.02 -33.26
C TYR A 171 5.04 -15.72 -34.64
N GLU A 172 3.96 -16.39 -35.04
CA GLU A 172 3.26 -16.13 -36.31
C GLU A 172 2.76 -14.68 -36.40
N ARG A 173 2.22 -14.15 -35.29
CA ARG A 173 1.80 -12.73 -35.21
C ARG A 173 2.98 -11.79 -35.42
N HIS A 174 4.16 -12.12 -34.91
CA HIS A 174 5.39 -11.33 -35.09
C HIS A 174 6.01 -11.49 -36.48
N LEU A 175 5.66 -12.54 -37.23
CA LEU A 175 6.13 -12.72 -38.60
C LEU A 175 5.31 -11.98 -39.66
N ASP A 176 4.05 -11.65 -39.38
CA ASP A 176 3.16 -10.98 -40.34
C ASP A 176 3.74 -9.61 -40.79
N PRO A 177 4.20 -9.50 -42.06
CA PRO A 177 4.76 -8.25 -42.56
C PRO A 177 3.71 -7.13 -42.61
N PHE A 178 2.44 -7.45 -42.82
CA PHE A 178 1.36 -6.47 -42.87
C PHE A 178 1.04 -5.92 -41.49
N ARG A 179 1.13 -6.73 -40.43
CA ARG A 179 0.97 -6.23 -39.06
C ARG A 179 2.06 -5.24 -38.70
N LYS A 180 3.33 -5.56 -38.99
CA LYS A 180 4.45 -4.62 -38.78
C LYS A 180 4.24 -3.34 -39.57
N PHE A 181 3.86 -3.46 -40.84
CA PHE A 181 3.57 -2.32 -41.69
C PHE A 181 2.39 -1.49 -41.16
N HIS A 182 1.30 -2.12 -40.73
CA HIS A 182 0.12 -1.43 -40.19
C HIS A 182 0.44 -0.68 -38.90
N ILE A 183 1.24 -1.28 -38.01
CA ILE A 183 1.74 -0.61 -36.81
C ILE A 183 2.64 0.57 -37.18
N GLN A 184 3.56 0.39 -38.14
CA GLN A 184 4.48 1.44 -38.58
C GLN A 184 3.74 2.61 -39.27
N GLU A 185 2.79 2.31 -40.15
CA GLU A 185 1.94 3.31 -40.80
C GLU A 185 1.01 4.01 -39.82
N GLY A 186 0.46 3.29 -38.84
CA GLY A 186 -0.32 3.87 -37.74
C GLY A 186 0.52 4.86 -36.92
N LYS A 187 1.76 4.48 -36.57
CA LYS A 187 2.72 5.36 -35.89
C LYS A 187 3.08 6.58 -36.74
N ARG A 188 3.32 6.41 -38.05
CA ARG A 188 3.62 7.51 -38.97
C ARG A 188 2.46 8.49 -39.07
N LYS A 189 1.24 7.99 -39.22
CA LYS A 189 0.03 8.81 -39.21
C LYS A 189 -0.08 9.58 -37.91
N TYR A 190 0.02 8.90 -36.75
CA TYR A 190 -0.02 9.54 -35.44
C TYR A 190 1.07 10.60 -35.26
N ALA A 191 2.31 10.34 -35.71
CA ALA A 191 3.41 11.29 -35.64
C ALA A 191 3.13 12.57 -36.43
N GLN A 192 2.45 12.46 -37.58
CA GLN A 192 2.04 13.58 -38.44
C GLN A 192 0.86 14.40 -37.89
N LEU A 193 0.13 13.93 -36.86
CA LEU A 193 -0.93 14.74 -36.23
C LEU A 193 -0.33 16.01 -35.60
N ARG A 194 -1.11 17.10 -35.64
CA ARG A 194 -0.74 18.35 -34.97
C ARG A 194 -0.70 18.09 -33.45
N PRO A 195 0.15 18.80 -32.69
CA PRO A 195 0.31 18.57 -31.25
C PRO A 195 -1.02 18.71 -30.47
N HIS A 196 -1.93 19.59 -30.88
CA HIS A 196 -3.24 19.73 -30.24
C HIS A 196 -4.17 18.55 -30.53
N ASP A 197 -4.16 17.99 -31.76
CA ASP A 197 -4.95 16.81 -32.09
C ASP A 197 -4.50 15.60 -31.28
N LYS A 198 -3.19 15.47 -30.99
CA LYS A 198 -2.65 14.43 -30.10
C LYS A 198 -3.20 14.55 -28.68
N ALA A 199 -3.25 15.78 -28.16
CA ALA A 199 -3.81 16.05 -26.83
C ALA A 199 -5.32 15.77 -26.79
N ALA A 200 -6.06 16.24 -27.80
CA ALA A 200 -7.48 15.97 -27.95
C ALA A 200 -7.76 14.46 -28.04
N LEU A 201 -7.02 13.71 -28.86
CA LEU A 201 -7.15 12.27 -28.96
C LEU A 201 -6.88 11.59 -27.62
N SER A 202 -5.83 12.00 -26.90
CA SER A 202 -5.53 11.45 -25.57
C SER A 202 -6.69 11.67 -24.59
N LEU A 203 -7.28 12.88 -24.56
CA LEU A 203 -8.41 13.20 -23.70
C LEU A 203 -9.66 12.42 -24.11
N VAL A 204 -10.01 12.38 -25.39
CA VAL A 204 -11.17 11.63 -25.91
C VAL A 204 -11.03 10.14 -25.62
N CYS A 205 -9.86 9.54 -25.86
CA CYS A 205 -9.61 8.14 -25.54
C CYS A 205 -9.76 7.87 -24.03
N LYS A 206 -9.30 8.77 -23.15
CA LYS A 206 -9.50 8.64 -21.70
C LYS A 206 -10.98 8.73 -21.30
N ILE A 207 -11.74 9.64 -21.90
CA ILE A 207 -13.18 9.79 -21.66
C ILE A 207 -13.93 8.54 -22.12
N ILE A 208 -13.65 8.03 -23.31
CA ILE A 208 -14.27 6.81 -23.84
C ILE A 208 -13.92 5.61 -22.95
N PHE A 209 -12.66 5.46 -22.55
CA PHE A 209 -12.23 4.40 -21.64
C PHE A 209 -12.95 4.49 -20.30
N TYR A 210 -13.11 5.70 -19.74
CA TYR A 210 -13.86 5.91 -18.50
C TYR A 210 -15.33 5.50 -18.65
N ILE A 211 -16.01 5.91 -19.73
CA ILE A 211 -17.41 5.53 -19.99
C ILE A 211 -17.55 4.01 -20.16
N PHE A 212 -16.63 3.38 -20.89
CA PHE A 212 -16.64 1.92 -21.07
C PHE A 212 -16.40 1.18 -19.75
N ARG A 213 -15.42 1.64 -18.94
CA ARG A 213 -15.13 1.08 -17.63
C ARG A 213 -16.33 1.21 -16.69
N PHE A 214 -16.95 2.39 -16.66
CA PHE A 214 -18.17 2.67 -15.92
C PHE A 214 -19.25 1.66 -16.33
N LEU A 215 -19.63 1.60 -17.61
CA LEU A 215 -20.63 0.64 -18.12
C LEU A 215 -20.31 -0.83 -17.77
N ALA A 216 -19.04 -1.23 -17.85
CA ALA A 216 -18.61 -2.58 -17.47
C ALA A 216 -18.75 -2.84 -15.96
N GLU A 217 -18.48 -1.85 -15.12
CA GLU A 217 -18.68 -1.93 -13.66
C GLU A 217 -20.17 -2.09 -13.34
N TYR A 218 -21.05 -1.23 -13.90
CA TYR A 218 -22.51 -1.37 -13.71
C TYR A 218 -23.01 -2.73 -14.17
N GLY A 219 -22.53 -3.24 -15.31
CA GLY A 219 -22.88 -4.58 -15.79
C GLY A 219 -22.52 -5.67 -14.79
N LYS A 220 -21.32 -5.62 -14.19
CA LYS A 220 -20.89 -6.58 -13.16
C LYS A 220 -21.73 -6.49 -11.89
N TYR A 221 -21.97 -5.28 -11.37
CA TYR A 221 -22.80 -5.11 -10.18
C TYR A 221 -24.20 -5.70 -10.36
N THR A 222 -24.80 -5.53 -11.53
CA THR A 222 -26.13 -6.12 -11.80
C THR A 222 -26.10 -7.66 -11.87
N LEU A 223 -25.04 -8.24 -12.43
CA LEU A 223 -24.85 -9.70 -12.51
C LEU A 223 -24.56 -10.29 -11.12
N ASP A 224 -23.70 -9.64 -10.33
CA ASP A 224 -23.37 -10.07 -8.97
C ASP A 224 -24.59 -10.01 -8.04
N ILE A 225 -25.43 -8.97 -8.15
CA ILE A 225 -26.70 -8.88 -7.41
C ILE A 225 -27.64 -10.04 -7.78
N LEU A 226 -27.76 -10.38 -9.07
CA LEU A 226 -28.60 -11.50 -9.53
C LEU A 226 -28.08 -12.86 -9.06
N ILE A 227 -26.76 -13.09 -9.13
CA ILE A 227 -26.12 -14.32 -8.66
C ILE A 227 -26.32 -14.49 -7.16
N ASN A 228 -26.06 -13.45 -6.38
CA ASN A 228 -26.27 -13.49 -4.92
C ASN A 228 -27.74 -13.69 -4.55
N CYS A 229 -28.68 -13.07 -5.27
CA CYS A 229 -30.11 -13.30 -5.09
C CYS A 229 -30.48 -14.78 -5.35
N SER A 230 -29.90 -15.38 -6.39
CA SER A 230 -30.09 -16.81 -6.69
C SER A 230 -29.49 -17.73 -5.63
N ILE A 231 -28.32 -17.39 -5.06
CA ILE A 231 -27.66 -18.17 -4.01
C ILE A 231 -28.48 -18.11 -2.72
N VAL A 232 -28.94 -16.92 -2.30
CA VAL A 232 -29.80 -16.76 -1.13
C VAL A 232 -31.10 -17.55 -1.31
N PHE A 233 -31.72 -17.49 -2.50
CA PHE A 233 -32.90 -18.29 -2.81
C PHE A 233 -32.62 -19.80 -2.70
N ALA A 234 -31.50 -20.29 -3.24
CA ALA A 234 -31.12 -21.70 -3.16
C ALA A 234 -30.83 -22.17 -1.72
N VAL A 235 -30.14 -21.36 -0.90
CA VAL A 235 -29.81 -21.69 0.50
C VAL A 235 -31.05 -21.72 1.37
N THR A 236 -32.00 -20.79 1.16
CA THR A 236 -33.27 -20.79 1.91
C THR A 236 -34.20 -21.96 1.54
N LEU A 237 -34.03 -22.57 0.35
CA LEU A 237 -34.91 -23.65 -0.13
C LEU A 237 -34.41 -25.06 0.19
N VAL A 238 -33.18 -25.26 0.66
CA VAL A 238 -32.65 -26.60 1.01
C VAL A 238 -33.02 -26.97 2.46
N PRO A 239 -33.94 -27.92 2.69
CA PRO A 239 -34.33 -28.35 4.04
C PRO A 239 -33.28 -29.30 4.63
N SER A 240 -32.87 -29.02 5.86
CA SER A 240 -31.94 -29.81 6.67
C SER A 240 -32.34 -31.30 6.74
N LYS A 241 -31.63 -32.17 6.02
CA LYS A 241 -31.78 -33.63 6.10
C LYS A 241 -31.13 -34.12 7.40
N SER A 242 -31.95 -34.33 8.43
CA SER A 242 -31.56 -34.99 9.69
C SER A 242 -30.89 -36.33 9.45
N TYR A 243 -29.63 -36.39 9.86
CA TYR A 243 -28.78 -37.57 9.99
C TYR A 243 -29.32 -38.47 11.11
N LYS A 244 -30.03 -39.55 10.77
CA LYS A 244 -30.33 -40.65 11.71
C LYS A 244 -29.33 -41.78 11.48
N TRP A 245 -28.24 -41.76 12.25
CA TRP A 245 -27.28 -42.86 12.31
C TRP A 245 -27.95 -44.08 12.97
N LYS A 246 -28.00 -45.18 12.21
CA LYS A 246 -28.36 -46.51 12.69
C LYS A 246 -27.29 -46.98 13.68
N LEU A 247 -27.64 -47.08 14.95
CA LEU A 247 -26.92 -47.96 15.87
C LEU A 247 -27.52 -49.36 15.74
N ASN A 248 -26.76 -50.23 15.06
CA ASN A 248 -26.80 -51.67 15.29
C ASN A 248 -26.29 -51.94 16.71
N ASN A 249 -26.94 -52.84 17.45
CA ASN A 249 -26.31 -53.83 18.31
C ASN A 249 -27.33 -54.92 18.62
N ASP A 250 -26.80 -56.13 18.68
CA ASP A 250 -27.46 -57.43 18.86
C ASP A 250 -28.38 -57.54 20.09
#